data_AF-A0A931HX38-F1
#
_entry.id   AF-A0A931HX38-F1
#
_cell.length_a   1.000
_cell.length_b   1.000
_cell.length_c   1.000
_cell.angle_alpha   90.00
_cell.angle_beta   90.00
_cell.angle_gamma   90.00
#
_symmetry.space_group_name_H-M   'P 1'
#
loop_
_entity.id
_entity.type
_entity.pdbx_description
1 polymer ?
#
loop_
_entity_poly.entity_id
_entity_poly.type
_entity_poly.pdbx_seq_one_letter_code
_entity_poly.pdbx_strand_id
1 'polypeptide(L)'
;MSLLKRSIVWLAPLIIILTGVGILFAKNYNEVTEPPSEEWSRPLQIATTPSSKQPSVTETKQDQLSVSYLTETGAAHKTYNEDLRLIDETYYDIPVDKFTRIHIEDNQMVYADYYGLYNGKTNEKIVDITGFYPLKNHVFYRDESAIHKLDMETLKSSPVLKLKDEKASVYFHEMEDQVHLMTEHRKTNEHHITFYSLENAEFTSIDSTTLNLDASEELQELLFSINNDTYSLLISTVQKTNMEGNVRYFYYFDQTAIGKNPELTELNFPDPHGAENLKEISDIELKADSGQTSMLFKAFGATKTQFKAPAQFNIYQATLKNDQVGTVKRLSNTPKHSSSPAWFDEKTITWLDVESGNNPLYLSSGKDHLIQSAPLLTTDYFLQALGKTMGMLTYGLFGVMISVVWFIWPLLFIVILSFTNSRAMDHEHSWVLYAGAAIYIAAAVIFKNQLVTEAALSRAPEYLSFTGSTLTYLFGFALLSFGILKIGAKVRDWSMFIQLTYFIALHVAFMTIFFGPYLI
;
A
#
# COMPACT_ATOMS: atom_id res chain seq x y z
N MET A 1 -15.53 40.00 -32.77
CA MET A 1 -15.79 40.33 -31.35
C MET A 1 -17.17 39.85 -30.84
N SER A 2 -18.25 39.90 -31.63
CA SER A 2 -19.60 39.44 -31.21
C SER A 2 -19.71 37.92 -30.99
N LEU A 3 -19.03 37.10 -31.80
CA LEU A 3 -18.97 35.64 -31.63
C LEU A 3 -18.26 35.22 -30.34
N LEU A 4 -17.18 35.93 -29.98
CA LEU A 4 -16.45 35.70 -28.73
C LEU A 4 -17.34 36.01 -27.51
N LYS A 5 -18.08 37.14 -27.55
CA LYS A 5 -19.06 37.52 -26.52
C LYS A 5 -20.25 36.56 -26.42
N ARG A 6 -20.68 35.95 -27.53
CA ARG A 6 -21.72 34.90 -27.53
C ARG A 6 -21.24 33.57 -26.96
N SER A 7 -19.97 33.26 -27.16
CA SER A 7 -19.36 32.00 -26.73
C SER A 7 -18.89 32.03 -25.28
N ILE A 8 -18.59 33.20 -24.72
CA ILE A 8 -18.11 33.35 -23.33
C ILE A 8 -19.07 32.80 -22.28
N VAL A 9 -20.37 32.82 -22.58
CA VAL A 9 -21.42 32.27 -21.71
C VAL A 9 -21.21 30.78 -21.48
N TRP A 10 -20.73 30.05 -22.49
CA TRP A 10 -20.45 28.62 -22.39
C TRP A 10 -19.00 28.33 -22.05
N LEU A 11 -18.07 29.11 -22.60
CA LEU A 11 -16.64 28.94 -22.38
C LEU A 11 -16.24 29.26 -20.93
N ALA A 12 -16.77 30.31 -20.31
CA ALA A 12 -16.37 30.67 -18.95
C ALA A 12 -16.74 29.60 -17.90
N PRO A 13 -17.99 29.08 -17.86
CA PRO A 13 -18.31 27.94 -17.00
C PRO A 13 -17.46 26.71 -17.29
N LEU A 14 -17.25 26.39 -18.57
CA LEU A 14 -16.44 25.24 -18.97
C LEU A 14 -14.99 25.37 -18.46
N ILE A 15 -14.38 26.55 -18.61
CA ILE A 15 -13.03 26.83 -18.09
C ILE A 15 -13.01 26.67 -16.57
N ILE A 16 -13.99 27.22 -15.83
CA ILE A 16 -14.02 27.09 -14.37
C ILE A 16 -14.14 25.63 -13.94
N ILE A 17 -15.00 24.85 -14.60
CA ILE A 17 -15.18 23.42 -14.35
C ILE A 17 -13.88 22.67 -14.66
N LEU A 18 -13.28 22.90 -15.82
CA LEU A 18 -12.01 22.27 -16.21
C LEU A 18 -10.87 22.63 -15.25
N THR A 19 -10.82 23.87 -14.77
CA THR A 19 -9.86 24.28 -13.73
C THR A 19 -10.10 23.53 -12.43
N GLY A 20 -11.36 23.39 -11.97
CA GLY A 20 -11.68 22.62 -10.77
C GLY A 20 -11.28 21.15 -10.90
N VAL A 21 -11.59 20.53 -12.04
CA VAL A 21 -11.16 19.15 -12.37
C VAL A 21 -9.64 19.04 -12.45
N GLY A 22 -8.96 20.02 -13.05
CA GLY A 22 -7.50 20.06 -13.16
C GLY A 22 -6.81 20.19 -11.80
N ILE A 23 -7.34 21.02 -10.90
CA ILE A 23 -6.86 21.14 -9.51
C ILE A 23 -7.05 19.82 -8.77
N LEU A 24 -8.23 19.20 -8.88
CA LEU A 24 -8.51 17.91 -8.27
C LEU A 24 -7.59 16.81 -8.80
N PHE A 25 -7.37 16.78 -10.12
CA PHE A 25 -6.45 15.84 -10.76
C PHE A 25 -5.02 16.05 -10.27
N ALA A 26 -4.53 17.28 -10.23
CA ALA A 26 -3.19 17.59 -9.74
C ALA A 26 -3.01 17.16 -8.27
N LYS A 27 -4.02 17.39 -7.42
CA LYS A 27 -4.03 16.92 -6.04
C LYS A 27 -3.95 15.39 -5.97
N ASN A 28 -4.82 14.69 -6.70
CA ASN A 28 -4.85 13.24 -6.73
C ASN A 28 -3.56 12.65 -7.30
N TYR A 29 -2.96 13.30 -8.30
CA TYR A 29 -1.68 12.92 -8.86
C TYR A 29 -0.56 13.02 -7.82
N ASN A 30 -0.51 14.11 -7.05
CA ASN A 30 0.45 14.26 -5.95
C ASN A 30 0.23 13.21 -4.85
N GLU A 31 -1.02 12.92 -4.48
CA GLU A 31 -1.34 11.89 -3.48
C GLU A 31 -0.98 10.47 -3.94
N VAL A 32 -1.14 10.16 -5.24
CA VAL A 32 -0.81 8.85 -5.83
C VAL A 32 0.70 8.68 -6.06
N THR A 33 1.42 9.78 -6.28
CA THR A 33 2.88 9.77 -6.54
C THR A 33 3.72 10.18 -5.33
N GLU A 34 3.09 10.31 -4.16
CA GLU A 34 3.77 10.59 -2.90
C GLU A 34 4.83 9.49 -2.64
N PRO A 35 6.10 9.85 -2.42
CA PRO A 35 7.12 8.87 -2.07
C PRO A 35 6.74 8.17 -0.75
N PRO A 36 7.21 6.94 -0.53
CA PRO A 36 6.85 6.19 0.68
C PRO A 36 7.37 6.88 1.95
N SER A 37 8.54 7.50 1.88
CA SER A 37 9.10 8.43 2.87
C SER A 37 10.11 9.40 2.21
N GLU A 38 10.52 10.47 2.90
CA GLU A 38 11.45 11.48 2.35
C GLU A 38 12.85 10.91 2.02
N GLU A 39 13.23 9.82 2.70
CA GLU A 39 14.55 9.20 2.58
C GLU A 39 14.59 8.01 1.61
N TRP A 40 13.49 7.74 0.88
CA TRP A 40 13.38 6.57 0.01
C TRP A 40 12.85 6.94 -1.37
N SER A 41 13.37 6.23 -2.39
CA SER A 41 12.94 6.39 -3.77
C SER A 41 11.48 5.95 -3.95
N ARG A 42 10.89 6.36 -5.07
CA ARG A 42 9.63 5.77 -5.52
C ARG A 42 9.84 4.31 -5.95
N PRO A 43 8.78 3.49 -5.91
CA PRO A 43 8.83 2.12 -6.42
C PRO A 43 9.25 2.07 -7.89
N LEU A 44 10.23 1.24 -8.20
CA LEU A 44 10.62 0.88 -9.56
C LEU A 44 10.21 -0.56 -9.84
N GLN A 45 9.36 -0.79 -10.84
CA GLN A 45 9.03 -2.14 -11.27
C GLN A 45 10.21 -2.74 -12.05
N ILE A 46 10.71 -3.89 -11.59
CA ILE A 46 11.87 -4.56 -12.18
C ILE A 46 11.51 -5.89 -12.87
N ALA A 47 10.40 -6.50 -12.48
CA ALA A 47 9.91 -7.74 -13.07
C ALA A 47 8.40 -7.96 -12.82
N THR A 48 7.89 -9.07 -13.32
CA THR A 48 6.57 -9.63 -13.02
C THR A 48 6.71 -11.14 -12.83
N THR A 49 6.01 -11.70 -11.84
CA THR A 49 6.07 -13.13 -11.51
C THR A 49 4.69 -13.69 -11.18
N PRO A 50 4.36 -14.94 -11.57
CA PRO A 50 3.11 -15.59 -11.15
C PRO A 50 3.14 -16.05 -9.68
N SER A 51 4.30 -16.06 -9.05
CA SER A 51 4.49 -16.49 -7.67
C SER A 51 4.15 -15.39 -6.68
N SER A 52 3.50 -15.74 -5.57
CA SER A 52 3.32 -14.84 -4.42
C SER A 52 4.42 -14.99 -3.36
N LYS A 53 5.48 -15.77 -3.65
CA LYS A 53 6.61 -15.98 -2.75
C LYS A 53 7.67 -14.92 -2.99
N GLN A 54 8.34 -14.51 -1.92
CA GLN A 54 9.50 -13.63 -1.94
C GLN A 54 10.52 -14.08 -3.00
N PRO A 55 11.02 -13.17 -3.85
CA PRO A 55 12.10 -13.48 -4.78
C PRO A 55 13.39 -13.77 -4.01
N SER A 56 14.28 -14.55 -4.61
CA SER A 56 15.63 -14.73 -4.06
C SER A 56 16.49 -13.56 -4.52
N VAL A 57 17.11 -12.88 -3.55
CA VAL A 57 17.92 -11.70 -3.78
C VAL A 57 19.32 -11.96 -3.23
N THR A 58 20.32 -11.72 -4.07
CA THR A 58 21.73 -12.00 -3.75
C THR A 58 22.59 -10.84 -4.20
N GLU A 59 23.47 -10.37 -3.32
CA GLU A 59 24.52 -9.43 -3.66
C GLU A 59 25.68 -10.20 -4.28
N THR A 60 26.05 -9.85 -5.51
CA THR A 60 27.13 -10.53 -6.23
C THR A 60 28.46 -9.82 -5.98
N LYS A 61 29.58 -10.53 -6.23
CA LYS A 61 30.95 -10.08 -6.02
C LYS A 61 31.34 -8.90 -6.96
N GLN A 62 30.72 -7.72 -6.82
CA GLN A 62 31.04 -6.46 -7.53
C GLN A 62 30.03 -5.31 -7.26
N ASP A 63 29.36 -5.27 -6.09
CA ASP A 63 28.26 -4.33 -5.81
C ASP A 63 27.11 -4.41 -6.84
N GLN A 64 27.01 -5.55 -7.52
CA GLN A 64 25.98 -5.87 -8.49
C GLN A 64 24.83 -6.60 -7.80
N LEU A 65 23.63 -6.18 -8.18
CA LEU A 65 22.40 -6.55 -7.53
C LEU A 65 21.73 -7.65 -8.35
N SER A 66 21.60 -8.88 -7.83
CA SER A 66 20.95 -9.98 -8.55
C SER A 66 19.60 -10.39 -7.94
N VAL A 67 18.63 -10.68 -8.81
CA VAL A 67 17.26 -11.08 -8.44
C VAL A 67 16.84 -12.30 -9.23
N SER A 68 16.38 -13.32 -8.51
CA SER A 68 15.88 -14.58 -9.05
C SER A 68 14.40 -14.74 -8.74
N TYR A 69 13.59 -15.02 -9.76
CA TYR A 69 12.14 -15.16 -9.61
C TYR A 69 11.56 -16.17 -10.61
N LEU A 70 10.35 -16.67 -10.31
CA LEU A 70 9.61 -17.57 -11.19
C LEU A 70 8.92 -16.78 -12.32
N THR A 71 8.82 -17.37 -13.49
CA THR A 71 8.06 -16.87 -14.65
C THR A 71 6.95 -17.87 -14.99
N GLU A 72 6.06 -17.55 -15.95
CA GLU A 72 5.02 -18.50 -16.38
C GLU A 72 5.57 -19.81 -16.97
N THR A 73 6.80 -19.78 -17.49
CA THR A 73 7.40 -20.91 -18.23
C THR A 73 8.72 -21.40 -17.65
N GLY A 74 9.15 -20.90 -16.49
CA GLY A 74 10.46 -21.24 -15.94
C GLY A 74 10.91 -20.30 -14.81
N ALA A 75 12.21 -20.07 -14.69
CA ALA A 75 12.79 -19.07 -13.78
C ALA A 75 13.64 -18.05 -14.55
N ALA A 76 13.72 -16.84 -14.02
CA ALA A 76 14.58 -15.78 -14.53
C ALA A 76 15.53 -15.31 -13.43
N HIS A 77 16.75 -14.99 -13.83
CA HIS A 77 17.79 -14.37 -13.01
C HIS A 77 18.23 -13.09 -13.71
N LYS A 78 18.11 -11.95 -13.02
CA LYS A 78 18.48 -10.63 -13.54
C LYS A 78 19.53 -9.99 -12.66
N THR A 79 20.54 -9.40 -13.29
CA THR A 79 21.61 -8.68 -12.59
C THR A 79 21.58 -7.21 -12.99
N TYR A 80 21.64 -6.32 -12.00
CA TYR A 80 21.58 -4.88 -12.13
C TYR A 80 22.86 -4.23 -11.61
N ASN A 81 23.22 -3.09 -12.17
CA ASN A 81 24.28 -2.23 -11.64
C ASN A 81 23.78 -1.38 -10.46
N GLU A 82 24.66 -0.56 -9.88
CA GLU A 82 24.34 0.38 -8.80
C GLU A 82 23.29 1.45 -9.17
N ASP A 83 23.08 1.70 -10.47
CA ASP A 83 22.05 2.60 -11.01
C ASP A 83 20.72 1.86 -11.29
N LEU A 84 20.59 0.60 -10.86
CA LEU A 84 19.45 -0.28 -11.12
C LEU A 84 19.19 -0.51 -12.62
N ARG A 85 20.22 -0.44 -13.46
CA ARG A 85 20.15 -0.79 -14.88
C ARG A 85 20.51 -2.24 -15.08
N LEU A 86 19.69 -2.94 -15.87
CA LEU A 86 19.91 -4.34 -16.21
C LEU A 86 21.24 -4.51 -16.97
N ILE A 87 22.10 -5.39 -16.47
CA ILE A 87 23.39 -5.77 -17.07
C ILE A 87 23.25 -7.12 -17.77
N ASP A 88 22.64 -8.09 -17.09
CA ASP A 88 22.53 -9.47 -17.56
C ASP A 88 21.18 -10.08 -17.19
N GLU A 89 20.72 -11.02 -18.01
CA GLU A 89 19.49 -11.77 -17.77
C GLU A 89 19.64 -13.22 -18.29
N THR A 90 19.36 -14.17 -17.40
CA THR A 90 19.40 -15.61 -17.69
C THR A 90 18.04 -16.25 -17.41
N TYR A 91 17.63 -17.17 -18.26
CA TYR A 91 16.37 -17.92 -18.12
C TYR A 91 16.65 -19.42 -17.96
N TYR A 92 15.84 -20.08 -17.14
CA TYR A 92 15.88 -21.52 -16.90
C TYR A 92 14.52 -22.13 -17.22
N ASP A 93 14.51 -23.16 -18.06
CA ASP A 93 13.30 -23.91 -18.42
C ASP A 93 13.04 -25.00 -17.38
N ILE A 94 12.18 -24.67 -16.41
CA ILE A 94 11.79 -25.57 -15.33
C ILE A 94 10.26 -25.62 -15.18
N PRO A 95 9.70 -26.74 -14.70
CA PRO A 95 8.28 -26.80 -14.35
C PRO A 95 7.95 -25.83 -13.22
N VAL A 96 6.96 -24.95 -13.45
CA VAL A 96 6.51 -23.96 -12.47
C VAL A 96 5.10 -24.28 -12.00
N ASP A 97 4.93 -24.38 -10.68
CA ASP A 97 3.65 -24.39 -10.01
C ASP A 97 3.70 -23.54 -8.71
N LYS A 98 2.61 -23.55 -7.95
CA LYS A 98 2.50 -22.79 -6.69
C LYS A 98 3.46 -23.26 -5.59
N PHE A 99 3.96 -24.48 -5.67
CA PHE A 99 4.87 -25.10 -4.71
C PHE A 99 6.34 -24.94 -5.11
N THR A 100 6.64 -24.71 -6.38
CA THR A 100 8.00 -24.47 -6.87
C THR A 100 8.71 -23.40 -6.04
N ARG A 101 9.94 -23.73 -5.64
CA ARG A 101 10.91 -22.81 -5.04
C ARG A 101 12.24 -22.98 -5.76
N ILE A 102 13.00 -21.90 -5.89
CA ILE A 102 14.26 -21.90 -6.62
C ILE A 102 15.37 -21.33 -5.73
N HIS A 103 16.60 -21.75 -6.00
CA HIS A 103 17.81 -21.10 -5.52
C HIS A 103 18.82 -21.07 -6.66
N ILE A 104 19.46 -19.93 -6.86
CA ILE A 104 20.45 -19.69 -7.91
C ILE A 104 21.71 -19.17 -7.24
N GLU A 105 22.82 -19.87 -7.45
CA GLU A 105 24.14 -19.47 -7.00
C GLU A 105 25.10 -19.57 -8.18
N ASP A 106 25.75 -18.45 -8.49
CA ASP A 106 26.58 -18.27 -9.69
C ASP A 106 25.88 -18.71 -10.99
N ASN A 107 26.25 -19.87 -11.53
CA ASN A 107 25.67 -20.43 -12.76
C ASN A 107 24.99 -21.79 -12.50
N GLN A 108 24.71 -22.12 -11.25
CA GLN A 108 23.98 -23.31 -10.85
C GLN A 108 22.62 -22.91 -10.31
N MET A 109 21.60 -23.68 -10.69
CA MET A 109 20.24 -23.49 -10.21
C MET A 109 19.72 -24.82 -9.73
N VAL A 110 19.09 -24.81 -8.56
CA VAL A 110 18.29 -25.92 -8.07
C VAL A 110 16.88 -25.44 -7.84
N TYR A 111 15.92 -26.33 -8.10
CA TYR A 111 14.53 -26.07 -7.78
C TYR A 111 13.95 -27.26 -7.02
N ALA A 112 13.04 -26.93 -6.12
CA ALA A 112 12.29 -27.90 -5.36
C ALA A 112 10.83 -27.89 -5.81
N ASP A 113 10.27 -29.07 -6.02
CA ASP A 113 8.82 -29.27 -5.92
C ASP A 113 8.47 -29.73 -4.50
N TYR A 114 7.20 -30.11 -4.25
CA TYR A 114 6.77 -30.55 -2.92
C TYR A 114 7.44 -31.86 -2.44
N TYR A 115 8.02 -32.65 -3.35
CA TYR A 115 8.51 -34.01 -3.09
C TYR A 115 10.01 -34.20 -3.36
N GLY A 116 10.61 -33.36 -4.19
CA GLY A 116 11.95 -33.57 -4.70
C GLY A 116 12.69 -32.27 -4.95
N LEU A 117 14.01 -32.39 -4.89
CA LEU A 117 14.96 -31.37 -5.30
C LEU A 117 15.57 -31.78 -6.64
N TYR A 118 15.71 -30.84 -7.56
CA TYR A 118 16.11 -31.09 -8.94
C TYR A 118 17.20 -30.11 -9.40
N ASN A 119 18.00 -30.56 -10.36
CA ASN A 119 18.94 -29.70 -11.07
C ASN A 119 18.20 -28.85 -12.11
N GLY A 120 18.35 -27.53 -12.06
CA GLY A 120 17.65 -26.59 -12.95
C GLY A 120 18.12 -26.54 -14.40
N LYS A 121 19.23 -27.21 -14.75
CA LYS A 121 19.72 -27.32 -16.12
C LYS A 121 19.35 -28.64 -16.77
N THR A 122 19.42 -29.75 -16.03
CA THR A 122 19.16 -31.10 -16.56
C THR A 122 17.76 -31.61 -16.26
N ASN A 123 17.04 -30.97 -15.33
CA ASN A 123 15.78 -31.45 -14.75
C ASN A 123 15.88 -32.84 -14.11
N GLU A 124 17.10 -33.29 -13.80
CA GLU A 124 17.33 -34.55 -13.08
C GLU A 124 17.07 -34.35 -11.59
N LYS A 125 16.38 -35.32 -10.99
CA LYS A 125 16.12 -35.35 -9.56
C LYS A 125 17.41 -35.63 -8.79
N ILE A 126 17.73 -34.76 -7.85
CA ILE A 126 18.87 -34.88 -6.94
C ILE A 126 18.49 -35.80 -5.77
N VAL A 127 17.38 -35.48 -5.08
CA VAL A 127 16.96 -36.19 -3.86
C VAL A 127 15.47 -35.98 -3.58
N ASP A 128 14.87 -36.89 -2.82
CA ASP A 128 13.54 -36.72 -2.20
C ASP A 128 13.63 -35.79 -0.99
N ILE A 129 12.68 -34.89 -0.84
CA ILE A 129 12.67 -33.91 0.26
C ILE A 129 11.27 -33.79 0.87
N THR A 130 11.23 -33.43 2.15
CA THR A 130 10.03 -33.02 2.88
C THR A 130 10.02 -31.52 3.21
N GLY A 131 11.15 -30.83 2.99
CA GLY A 131 11.28 -29.39 3.16
C GLY A 131 12.47 -28.83 2.39
N PHE A 132 12.31 -27.61 1.86
CA PHE A 132 13.35 -26.87 1.15
C PHE A 132 13.51 -25.47 1.74
N TYR A 133 14.75 -25.16 2.16
CA TYR A 133 15.11 -23.95 2.89
C TYR A 133 16.27 -23.25 2.14
N PRO A 134 15.97 -22.53 1.05
CA PRO A 134 16.97 -21.73 0.35
C PRO A 134 17.26 -20.47 1.18
N LEU A 135 18.53 -20.28 1.54
CA LEU A 135 19.03 -19.05 2.16
C LEU A 135 19.78 -18.22 1.10
N LYS A 136 20.49 -17.16 1.51
CA LYS A 136 21.24 -16.28 0.59
C LYS A 136 22.44 -16.99 0.01
N ASN A 137 23.27 -17.62 0.86
CA ASN A 137 24.51 -18.30 0.43
C ASN A 137 24.50 -19.81 0.71
N HIS A 138 23.38 -20.34 1.19
CA HIS A 138 23.29 -21.72 1.63
C HIS A 138 21.98 -22.36 1.21
N VAL A 139 22.05 -23.64 0.84
CA VAL A 139 20.88 -24.45 0.55
C VAL A 139 20.77 -25.57 1.57
N PHE A 140 19.69 -25.55 2.35
CA PHE A 140 19.33 -26.65 3.22
C PHE A 140 18.06 -27.31 2.73
N TYR A 141 17.98 -28.62 2.95
CA TYR A 141 16.77 -29.37 2.75
C TYR A 141 16.59 -30.38 3.87
N ARG A 142 15.38 -30.91 3.97
CA ARG A 142 15.02 -31.93 4.93
C ARG A 142 14.60 -33.20 4.21
N ASP A 143 15.11 -34.33 4.65
CA ASP A 143 14.59 -35.66 4.33
C ASP A 143 14.20 -36.36 5.65
N GLU A 144 12.96 -36.83 5.76
CA GLU A 144 12.46 -37.51 6.97
C GLU A 144 12.79 -36.75 8.28
N SER A 145 13.76 -37.27 9.06
CA SER A 145 14.21 -36.76 10.36
C SER A 145 15.60 -36.08 10.32
N ALA A 146 16.16 -35.79 9.15
CA ALA A 146 17.47 -35.16 9.02
C ALA A 146 17.42 -33.88 8.20
N ILE A 147 18.29 -32.93 8.57
CA ILE A 147 18.59 -31.72 7.82
C ILE A 147 19.91 -31.94 7.11
N HIS A 148 19.94 -31.60 5.83
CA HIS A 148 21.09 -31.72 4.97
C HIS A 148 21.46 -30.36 4.40
N LYS A 149 22.77 -30.10 4.28
CA LYS A 149 23.32 -29.00 3.48
C LYS A 149 23.63 -29.54 2.08
N LEU A 150 23.20 -28.81 1.06
CA LEU A 150 23.55 -29.08 -0.33
C LEU A 150 24.74 -28.19 -0.72
N ASP A 151 25.75 -28.81 -1.31
CA ASP A 151 26.86 -28.11 -1.95
C ASP A 151 26.45 -27.75 -3.38
N MET A 152 26.33 -26.44 -3.69
CA MET A 152 25.83 -25.97 -4.98
C MET A 152 26.83 -26.18 -6.13
N GLU A 153 28.11 -26.45 -5.88
CA GLU A 153 29.08 -26.74 -6.95
C GLU A 153 29.02 -28.20 -7.40
N THR A 154 28.93 -29.11 -6.43
CA THR A 154 29.02 -30.56 -6.64
C THR A 154 27.67 -31.26 -6.63
N LEU A 155 26.62 -30.59 -6.16
CA LEU A 155 25.27 -31.10 -5.91
C LEU A 155 25.25 -32.31 -4.96
N LYS A 156 26.26 -32.41 -4.11
CA LYS A 156 26.33 -33.43 -3.06
C LYS A 156 25.77 -32.90 -1.76
N SER A 157 25.13 -33.79 -1.02
CA SER A 157 24.51 -33.47 0.24
C SER A 157 25.30 -34.03 1.42
N SER A 158 25.39 -33.25 2.50
CA SER A 158 25.95 -33.69 3.79
C SER A 158 24.92 -33.52 4.90
N PRO A 159 24.66 -34.55 5.74
CA PRO A 159 23.81 -34.39 6.91
C PRO A 159 24.45 -33.41 7.89
N VAL A 160 23.67 -32.46 8.39
CA VAL A 160 24.14 -31.43 9.33
C VAL A 160 23.41 -31.44 10.67
N LEU A 161 22.20 -32.05 10.73
CA LEU A 161 21.46 -32.25 11.97
C LEU A 161 20.50 -33.42 11.87
N LYS A 162 20.39 -34.22 12.94
CA LYS A 162 19.29 -35.17 13.11
C LYS A 162 18.25 -34.60 14.09
N LEU A 163 17.02 -34.46 13.62
CA LEU A 163 15.89 -33.99 14.43
C LEU A 163 15.47 -35.08 15.42
N LYS A 164 15.12 -34.65 16.64
CA LYS A 164 14.58 -35.55 17.68
C LYS A 164 13.14 -35.96 17.38
N ASP A 165 12.39 -35.10 16.70
CA ASP A 165 11.01 -35.33 16.30
C ASP A 165 10.82 -34.93 14.82
N GLU A 166 10.19 -35.82 14.07
CA GLU A 166 9.81 -35.60 12.67
C GLU A 166 8.69 -34.54 12.53
N LYS A 167 8.01 -34.16 13.60
CA LYS A 167 6.98 -33.11 13.54
C LYS A 167 7.48 -31.74 13.96
N ALA A 168 8.76 -31.61 14.31
CA ALA A 168 9.33 -30.32 14.67
C ALA A 168 9.28 -29.36 13.47
N SER A 169 8.82 -28.13 13.73
CA SER A 169 8.96 -27.01 12.81
C SER A 169 10.42 -26.57 12.78
N VAL A 170 10.91 -26.13 11.63
CA VAL A 170 12.32 -25.80 11.39
C VAL A 170 12.40 -24.44 10.73
N TYR A 171 13.14 -23.53 11.33
CA TYR A 171 13.33 -22.15 10.89
C TYR A 171 14.82 -21.85 10.77
N PHE A 172 15.23 -21.27 9.66
CA PHE A 172 16.62 -20.89 9.43
C PHE A 172 16.77 -19.38 9.45
N HIS A 173 17.94 -18.92 9.91
CA HIS A 173 18.35 -17.53 9.81
C HIS A 173 19.83 -17.48 9.41
N GLU A 174 20.15 -16.73 8.36
CA GLU A 174 21.53 -16.55 7.87
C GLU A 174 21.98 -15.11 8.11
N MET A 175 23.09 -14.97 8.83
CA MET A 175 23.88 -13.75 8.90
C MET A 175 25.09 -13.88 7.97
N GLU A 176 25.83 -12.77 7.77
CA GLU A 176 26.99 -12.73 6.86
C GLU A 176 28.00 -13.87 7.09
N ASP A 177 28.26 -14.22 8.36
CA ASP A 177 29.30 -15.18 8.72
C ASP A 177 28.78 -16.50 9.32
N GLN A 178 27.48 -16.61 9.62
CA GLN A 178 26.96 -17.76 10.37
C GLN A 178 25.50 -18.07 10.03
N VAL A 179 25.20 -19.37 9.94
CA VAL A 179 23.83 -19.89 9.80
C VAL A 179 23.35 -20.41 11.14
N HIS A 180 22.19 -19.95 11.56
CA HIS A 180 21.49 -20.43 12.73
C HIS A 180 20.22 -21.17 12.36
N LEU A 181 19.82 -22.08 13.23
CA LEU A 181 18.62 -22.88 13.08
C LEU A 181 17.85 -22.87 14.39
N MET A 182 16.52 -22.74 14.29
CA MET A 182 15.60 -22.88 15.39
C MET A 182 14.65 -24.04 15.09
N THR A 183 14.51 -24.96 16.04
CA THR A 183 13.48 -26.00 15.98
C THR A 183 12.42 -25.74 17.03
N GLU A 184 11.16 -25.93 16.67
CA GLU A 184 10.02 -25.76 17.58
C GLU A 184 9.22 -27.07 17.66
N HIS A 185 9.02 -27.54 18.89
CA HIS A 185 8.18 -28.68 19.20
C HIS A 185 7.00 -28.21 20.06
N ARG A 186 5.80 -28.28 19.51
CA ARG A 186 4.57 -27.87 20.18
C ARG A 186 3.98 -28.98 21.04
N LYS A 187 3.66 -28.67 22.30
CA LYS A 187 2.91 -29.53 23.21
C LYS A 187 1.78 -28.72 23.85
N THR A 188 0.57 -28.84 23.28
CA THR A 188 -0.60 -28.04 23.67
C THR A 188 -0.35 -26.54 23.42
N ASN A 189 -0.10 -25.76 24.47
CA ASN A 189 0.21 -24.31 24.44
C ASN A 189 1.68 -24.03 24.82
N GLU A 190 2.44 -25.06 25.15
CA GLU A 190 3.87 -24.97 25.42
C GLU A 190 4.62 -25.18 24.10
N HIS A 191 5.47 -24.22 23.75
CA HIS A 191 6.34 -24.29 22.58
C HIS A 191 7.78 -24.47 23.06
N HIS A 192 8.31 -25.68 22.91
CA HIS A 192 9.72 -25.94 23.23
C HIS A 192 10.58 -25.56 22.03
N ILE A 193 11.49 -24.61 22.26
CA ILE A 193 12.36 -24.06 21.24
C ILE A 193 13.79 -24.47 21.53
N THR A 194 14.51 -24.90 20.51
CA THR A 194 15.95 -25.17 20.59
C THR A 194 16.66 -24.40 19.48
N PHE A 195 17.70 -23.66 19.86
CA PHE A 195 18.54 -22.89 18.96
C PHE A 195 19.83 -23.63 18.68
N TYR A 196 20.26 -23.57 17.43
CA TYR A 196 21.46 -24.21 16.94
C TYR A 196 22.31 -23.22 16.14
N SER A 197 23.62 -23.46 16.14
CA SER A 197 24.58 -22.75 15.32
C SER A 197 25.33 -23.73 14.42
N LEU A 198 25.58 -23.35 13.16
CA LEU A 198 26.39 -24.15 12.26
C LEU A 198 27.88 -23.96 12.59
N GLU A 199 28.52 -25.01 13.10
CA GLU A 199 29.95 -25.02 13.44
C GLU A 199 30.59 -26.30 12.89
N ASN A 200 31.75 -26.17 12.22
CA ASN A 200 32.48 -27.33 11.68
C ASN A 200 31.62 -28.28 10.81
N ALA A 201 30.70 -27.70 10.03
CA ALA A 201 29.76 -28.40 9.15
C ALA A 201 28.61 -29.19 9.83
N GLU A 202 28.42 -29.06 11.15
CA GLU A 202 27.27 -29.63 11.87
C GLU A 202 26.57 -28.56 12.72
N PHE A 203 25.27 -28.73 12.96
CA PHE A 203 24.54 -27.84 13.86
C PHE A 203 24.72 -28.28 15.32
N THR A 204 25.28 -27.39 16.14
CA THR A 204 25.44 -27.59 17.58
C THR A 204 24.38 -26.79 18.34
N SER A 205 23.77 -27.40 19.35
CA SER A 205 22.76 -26.73 20.19
C SER A 205 23.44 -25.68 21.06
N ILE A 206 22.97 -24.44 20.98
CA ILE A 206 23.50 -23.30 21.76
C ILE A 206 22.60 -22.91 22.92
N ASP A 207 21.28 -23.06 22.77
CA ASP A 207 20.31 -22.75 23.84
C ASP A 207 18.98 -23.48 23.63
N SER A 208 18.14 -23.50 24.67
CA SER A 208 16.76 -23.97 24.58
C SER A 208 15.87 -23.23 25.56
N THR A 209 14.67 -22.87 25.13
CA THR A 209 13.67 -22.22 25.98
C THR A 209 12.28 -22.81 25.77
N THR A 210 11.35 -22.46 26.65
CA THR A 210 9.94 -22.85 26.54
C THR A 210 9.08 -21.60 26.62
N LEU A 211 8.23 -21.44 25.63
CA LEU A 211 7.26 -20.34 25.58
C LEU A 211 5.88 -20.87 25.92
N ASN A 212 5.15 -20.10 26.73
CA ASN A 212 3.76 -20.38 27.06
C ASN A 212 2.91 -19.29 26.43
N LEU A 213 2.11 -19.66 25.42
CA LEU A 213 1.14 -18.75 24.81
C LEU A 213 -0.21 -18.86 25.51
N ASP A 214 -1.01 -17.79 25.46
CA ASP A 214 -2.39 -17.83 25.96
C ASP A 214 -3.19 -18.91 25.20
N ALA A 215 -4.03 -19.66 25.92
CA ALA A 215 -4.82 -20.73 25.33
C ALA A 215 -5.82 -20.25 24.27
N SER A 216 -6.17 -18.97 24.28
CA SER A 216 -7.05 -18.33 23.31
C SER A 216 -6.33 -17.79 22.07
N GLU A 217 -5.00 -17.81 22.07
CA GLU A 217 -4.14 -17.32 20.99
C GLU A 217 -3.60 -18.48 20.15
N GLU A 218 -3.60 -18.29 18.83
CA GLU A 218 -3.03 -19.21 17.85
C GLU A 218 -1.74 -18.60 17.30
N LEU A 219 -0.61 -19.30 17.45
CA LEU A 219 0.67 -18.92 16.88
C LEU A 219 0.56 -18.82 15.35
N GLN A 220 0.82 -17.65 14.78
CA GLN A 220 0.89 -17.45 13.33
C GLN A 220 2.32 -17.50 12.81
N GLU A 221 3.23 -16.81 13.48
CA GLU A 221 4.60 -16.63 13.02
C GLU A 221 5.57 -16.62 14.20
N LEU A 222 6.71 -17.28 14.04
CA LEU A 222 7.77 -17.37 15.02
C LEU A 222 9.10 -17.11 14.29
N LEU A 223 9.74 -16.01 14.63
CA LEU A 223 10.97 -15.56 14.01
C LEU A 223 12.04 -15.37 15.05
N PHE A 224 13.28 -15.62 14.65
CA PHE A 224 14.42 -15.46 15.51
C PHE A 224 15.60 -14.90 14.74
N SER A 225 16.47 -14.21 15.46
CA SER A 225 17.80 -13.84 15.01
C SER A 225 18.76 -14.02 16.18
N ILE A 226 19.98 -14.44 15.93
CA ILE A 226 21.00 -14.62 16.98
C ILE A 226 22.12 -13.66 16.65
N ASN A 227 22.59 -12.89 17.63
CA ASN A 227 23.71 -11.99 17.45
C ASN A 227 24.57 -12.00 18.72
N ASN A 228 25.82 -12.45 18.56
CA ASN A 228 26.75 -12.70 19.66
C ASN A 228 26.11 -13.59 20.75
N ASP A 229 26.12 -13.15 22.01
CA ASP A 229 25.59 -13.87 23.16
C ASP A 229 24.09 -13.62 23.41
N THR A 230 23.35 -13.11 22.42
CA THR A 230 21.92 -12.81 22.53
C THR A 230 21.11 -13.38 21.39
N TYR A 231 19.88 -13.79 21.67
CA TYR A 231 18.88 -14.09 20.65
C TYR A 231 17.70 -13.12 20.75
N SER A 232 17.19 -12.69 19.61
CA SER A 232 15.92 -11.99 19.50
C SER A 232 14.85 -12.97 19.07
N LEU A 233 13.68 -12.86 19.68
CA LEU A 233 12.53 -13.69 19.37
C LEU A 233 11.34 -12.78 19.08
N LEU A 234 10.75 -12.92 17.90
CA LEU A 234 9.52 -12.24 17.52
C LEU A 234 8.41 -13.27 17.31
N ILE A 235 7.26 -13.02 17.92
CA ILE A 235 6.11 -13.91 17.88
C ILE A 235 4.91 -13.12 17.40
N SER A 236 4.20 -13.64 16.41
CA SER A 236 2.86 -13.16 16.05
C SER A 236 1.82 -14.20 16.44
N THR A 237 0.80 -13.78 17.16
CA THR A 237 -0.35 -14.61 17.52
C THR A 237 -1.65 -13.96 17.06
N VAL A 238 -2.68 -14.79 16.87
CA VAL A 238 -4.02 -14.35 16.51
C VAL A 238 -5.04 -14.87 17.50
N GLN A 239 -5.96 -14.01 17.92
CA GLN A 239 -7.11 -14.36 18.73
C GLN A 239 -8.39 -14.12 17.94
N LYS A 240 -9.14 -15.20 17.69
CA LYS A 240 -10.46 -15.15 17.05
C LYS A 240 -11.50 -14.89 18.16
N THR A 241 -12.06 -13.69 18.23
CA THR A 241 -13.15 -13.41 19.20
C THR A 241 -14.53 -13.82 18.66
N ASN A 242 -15.38 -14.34 19.54
CA ASN A 242 -16.68 -14.94 19.18
C ASN A 242 -17.78 -13.92 18.81
N MET A 243 -18.78 -14.39 18.06
CA MET A 243 -20.04 -13.78 17.56
C MET A 243 -19.99 -12.46 16.78
N GLU A 244 -19.07 -11.55 17.03
CA GLU A 244 -18.94 -10.27 16.29
C GLU A 244 -17.79 -10.26 15.26
N GLY A 245 -16.96 -11.31 15.22
CA GLY A 245 -16.05 -11.58 14.11
C GLY A 245 -14.77 -10.76 14.03
N ASN A 246 -14.45 -9.94 15.04
CA ASN A 246 -13.21 -9.16 15.02
C ASN A 246 -12.00 -10.02 15.40
N VAL A 247 -11.07 -10.17 14.45
CA VAL A 247 -9.78 -10.84 14.66
C VAL A 247 -8.82 -9.86 15.30
N ARG A 248 -8.12 -10.27 16.37
CA ARG A 248 -7.04 -9.49 16.99
C ARG A 248 -5.70 -10.17 16.76
N TYR A 249 -4.70 -9.37 16.43
CA TYR A 249 -3.33 -9.82 16.23
C TYR A 249 -2.47 -9.24 17.35
N PHE A 250 -1.62 -10.07 17.93
CA PHE A 250 -0.64 -9.66 18.93
C PHE A 250 0.77 -9.93 18.40
N TYR A 251 1.68 -9.07 18.79
CA TYR A 251 3.08 -9.14 18.40
C TYR A 251 3.91 -9.05 19.66
N TYR A 252 4.71 -10.06 19.92
CA TYR A 252 5.59 -10.10 21.09
C TYR A 252 7.03 -10.10 20.64
N PHE A 253 7.88 -9.39 21.38
CA PHE A 253 9.31 -9.39 21.15
C PHE A 253 10.06 -9.42 22.47
N ASP A 254 11.22 -10.09 22.45
CA ASP A 254 12.25 -9.96 23.46
C ASP A 254 13.63 -10.13 22.82
N GLN A 255 14.64 -9.48 23.40
CA GLN A 255 16.05 -9.74 23.13
C GLN A 255 16.73 -10.25 24.39
N THR A 256 16.97 -11.56 24.42
CA THR A 256 17.43 -12.28 25.60
C THR A 256 18.88 -12.73 25.45
N ALA A 257 19.64 -12.73 26.55
CA ALA A 257 20.95 -13.39 26.56
C ALA A 257 20.80 -14.92 26.50
N ILE A 258 21.73 -15.59 25.81
CA ILE A 258 21.80 -17.05 25.74
C ILE A 258 21.89 -17.64 27.16
N GLY A 259 21.10 -18.69 27.41
CA GLY A 259 20.97 -19.36 28.70
C GLY A 259 19.95 -18.71 29.64
N LYS A 260 19.24 -17.67 29.20
CA LYS A 260 18.11 -17.07 29.92
C LYS A 260 16.80 -17.29 29.17
N ASN A 261 15.70 -17.27 29.92
CA ASN A 261 14.35 -17.34 29.34
C ASN A 261 13.90 -15.96 28.85
N PRO A 262 13.13 -15.92 27.75
CA PRO A 262 12.67 -14.66 27.19
C PRO A 262 11.49 -14.09 28.01
N GLU A 263 11.48 -12.77 28.18
CA GLU A 263 10.41 -11.97 28.79
C GLU A 263 9.65 -11.20 27.69
N LEU A 264 8.81 -11.94 26.97
CA LEU A 264 8.05 -11.43 25.83
C LEU A 264 7.18 -10.22 26.20
N THR A 265 7.41 -9.10 25.52
CA THR A 265 6.63 -7.86 25.68
C THR A 265 5.78 -7.61 24.43
N GLU A 266 4.53 -7.22 24.62
CA GLU A 266 3.63 -6.86 23.52
C GLU A 266 4.07 -5.55 22.85
N LEU A 267 4.22 -5.60 21.53
CA LEU A 267 4.61 -4.48 20.69
C LEU A 267 3.40 -3.82 20.03
N ASN A 268 3.48 -2.49 19.95
CA ASN A 268 2.54 -1.67 19.19
C ASN A 268 3.30 -0.90 18.11
N PHE A 269 2.79 -0.94 16.88
CA PHE A 269 3.43 -0.31 15.72
C PHE A 269 2.60 0.90 15.29
N PRO A 270 3.02 2.14 15.62
CA PRO A 270 2.29 3.33 15.20
C PRO A 270 2.34 3.48 13.67
N ASP A 271 1.22 3.86 13.05
CA ASP A 271 1.18 4.17 11.62
C ASP A 271 1.79 5.56 11.36
N PRO A 272 2.88 5.69 10.58
CA PRO A 272 3.49 6.99 10.30
C PRO A 272 2.59 7.94 9.49
N HIS A 273 1.54 7.43 8.83
CA HIS A 273 0.60 8.23 8.03
C HIS A 273 -0.84 8.20 8.55
N GLY A 274 -1.07 7.55 9.69
CA GLY A 274 -2.39 7.34 10.30
C GLY A 274 -2.45 7.78 11.76
N ALA A 275 -3.65 7.82 12.33
CA ALA A 275 -3.85 8.07 13.76
C ALA A 275 -3.95 6.77 14.59
N GLU A 276 -4.11 5.63 13.91
CA GLU A 276 -4.21 4.31 14.54
C GLU A 276 -2.89 3.56 14.42
N ASN A 277 -2.74 2.46 15.17
CA ASN A 277 -1.62 1.53 14.98
C ASN A 277 -1.82 0.73 13.67
N LEU A 278 -0.70 0.29 13.09
CA LEU A 278 -0.67 -0.67 12.01
C LEU A 278 -1.34 -1.98 12.45
N LYS A 279 -2.02 -2.63 11.52
CA LYS A 279 -2.75 -3.89 11.74
C LYS A 279 -2.23 -4.98 10.81
N GLU A 280 -2.49 -6.24 11.15
CA GLU A 280 -2.20 -7.39 10.28
C GLU A 280 -0.74 -7.45 9.79
N ILE A 281 0.20 -7.11 10.67
CA ILE A 281 1.64 -7.25 10.43
C ILE A 281 1.97 -8.72 10.14
N SER A 282 2.67 -8.96 9.04
CA SER A 282 3.05 -10.29 8.54
C SER A 282 4.16 -10.16 7.48
N ASP A 283 4.61 -11.29 6.91
CA ASP A 283 5.74 -11.36 5.97
C ASP A 283 6.99 -10.64 6.52
N ILE A 284 7.39 -11.03 7.73
CA ILE A 284 8.39 -10.30 8.50
C ILE A 284 9.79 -10.85 8.19
N GLU A 285 10.73 -9.97 7.87
CA GLU A 285 12.16 -10.28 7.77
C GLU A 285 12.93 -9.49 8.84
N LEU A 286 13.65 -10.23 9.69
CA LEU A 286 14.52 -9.66 10.72
C LEU A 286 15.95 -9.53 10.18
N LYS A 287 16.59 -8.41 10.48
CA LYS A 287 18.02 -8.18 10.27
C LYS A 287 18.62 -7.65 11.56
N ALA A 288 19.52 -8.41 12.18
CA ALA A 288 20.25 -7.94 13.36
C ALA A 288 21.51 -7.17 12.92
N ASP A 289 21.70 -5.94 13.43
CA ASP A 289 22.90 -5.13 13.17
C ASP A 289 23.29 -4.37 14.45
N SER A 290 24.54 -4.53 14.88
CA SER A 290 25.17 -3.67 15.90
C SER A 290 24.35 -3.43 17.18
N GLY A 291 23.66 -4.47 17.67
CA GLY A 291 22.83 -4.42 18.88
C GLY A 291 21.43 -3.81 18.70
N GLN A 292 20.96 -3.68 17.46
CA GLN A 292 19.57 -3.34 17.12
C GLN A 292 19.02 -4.37 16.13
N THR A 293 17.74 -4.70 16.26
CA THR A 293 17.06 -5.59 15.33
C THR A 293 16.20 -4.75 14.41
N SER A 294 16.56 -4.68 13.13
CA SER A 294 15.72 -4.07 12.11
C SER A 294 14.69 -5.09 11.62
N MET A 295 13.46 -4.63 11.44
CA MET A 295 12.33 -5.43 11.01
C MET A 295 11.79 -4.82 9.72
N LEU A 296 11.72 -5.63 8.66
CA LEU A 296 11.03 -5.31 7.40
C LEU A 296 9.76 -6.15 7.34
N PHE A 297 8.61 -5.53 7.10
CA PHE A 297 7.35 -6.25 7.22
C PHE A 297 6.25 -5.64 6.36
N LYS A 298 5.24 -6.44 6.05
CA LYS A 298 3.97 -5.98 5.49
C LYS A 298 3.02 -5.62 6.64
N ALA A 299 2.26 -4.53 6.51
CA ALA A 299 1.16 -4.21 7.43
C ALA A 299 0.03 -3.44 6.74
N PHE A 300 -1.17 -3.50 7.31
CA PHE A 300 -2.32 -2.72 6.89
C PHE A 300 -2.30 -1.34 7.58
N GLY A 301 -2.13 -0.29 6.78
CA GLY A 301 -2.00 1.09 7.26
C GLY A 301 -2.46 2.13 6.25
N ALA A 302 -2.49 3.38 6.68
CA ALA A 302 -3.08 4.51 5.97
C ALA A 302 -2.41 4.77 4.61
N THR A 303 -3.23 5.13 3.63
CA THR A 303 -2.78 5.48 2.29
C THR A 303 -3.75 6.44 1.60
N LYS A 304 -3.26 7.12 0.57
CA LYS A 304 -4.06 7.95 -0.33
C LYS A 304 -3.93 7.51 -1.80
N THR A 305 -3.40 6.34 -2.08
CA THR A 305 -3.17 5.84 -3.45
C THR A 305 -4.47 5.52 -4.20
N GLN A 306 -5.54 5.20 -3.49
CA GLN A 306 -6.81 4.78 -4.08
C GLN A 306 -8.00 5.64 -3.64
N PHE A 307 -9.09 5.57 -4.40
CA PHE A 307 -10.36 6.16 -4.02
C PHE A 307 -11.12 5.21 -3.09
N LYS A 308 -11.59 5.71 -1.93
CA LYS A 308 -12.33 4.93 -0.91
C LYS A 308 -11.60 3.76 -0.25
N ALA A 309 -10.28 3.70 -0.35
CA ALA A 309 -9.45 2.82 0.45
C ALA A 309 -8.48 3.68 1.27
N PRO A 310 -8.87 4.11 2.48
CA PRO A 310 -8.03 4.96 3.32
C PRO A 310 -6.84 4.21 3.91
N ALA A 311 -6.81 2.89 3.78
CA ALA A 311 -5.75 2.01 4.23
C ALA A 311 -5.59 0.82 3.27
N GLN A 312 -4.38 0.27 3.20
CA GLN A 312 -4.00 -0.88 2.38
C GLN A 312 -2.77 -1.55 2.98
N PHE A 313 -2.41 -2.73 2.45
CA PHE A 313 -1.14 -3.36 2.78
C PHE A 313 0.03 -2.65 2.12
N ASN A 314 0.97 -2.17 2.94
CA ASN A 314 2.24 -1.58 2.52
C ASN A 314 3.40 -2.28 3.22
N ILE A 315 4.60 -2.06 2.72
CA ILE A 315 5.86 -2.47 3.36
C ILE A 315 6.32 -1.36 4.30
N TYR A 316 6.74 -1.76 5.49
CA TYR A 316 7.25 -0.91 6.55
C TYR A 316 8.58 -1.44 7.08
N GLN A 317 9.36 -0.52 7.64
CA GLN A 317 10.54 -0.81 8.41
C GLN A 317 10.36 -0.27 9.82
N ALA A 318 10.76 -1.05 10.82
CA ALA A 318 10.88 -0.60 12.21
C ALA A 318 12.22 -1.05 12.78
N THR A 319 12.74 -0.31 13.76
CA THR A 319 13.84 -0.76 14.60
C THR A 319 13.28 -1.25 15.93
N LEU A 320 13.79 -2.37 16.41
CA LEU A 320 13.44 -2.96 17.70
C LEU A 320 14.66 -2.84 18.61
N LYS A 321 14.47 -2.23 19.78
CA LYS A 321 15.51 -2.08 20.80
C LYS A 321 14.88 -2.07 22.19
N ASN A 322 15.42 -2.90 23.10
CA ASN A 322 14.95 -3.01 24.49
C ASN A 322 13.42 -3.17 24.57
N ASP A 323 12.87 -4.11 23.79
CA ASP A 323 11.45 -4.48 23.82
C ASP A 323 10.48 -3.35 23.43
N GLN A 324 10.99 -2.37 22.70
CA GLN A 324 10.22 -1.25 22.17
C GLN A 324 10.39 -1.10 20.67
N VAL A 325 9.29 -0.70 20.03
CA VAL A 325 9.28 -0.29 18.62
C VAL A 325 9.80 1.14 18.54
N GLY A 326 10.89 1.32 17.79
CA GLY A 326 11.44 2.62 17.44
C GLY A 326 10.62 3.30 16.34
N THR A 327 11.31 4.09 15.51
CA THR A 327 10.64 4.79 14.40
C THR A 327 10.16 3.81 13.34
N VAL A 328 8.87 3.84 13.04
CA VAL A 328 8.26 3.09 11.93
C VAL A 328 8.28 3.97 10.67
N LYS A 329 8.79 3.43 9.57
CA LYS A 329 8.83 4.08 8.26
C LYS A 329 8.06 3.24 7.25
N ARG A 330 7.26 3.88 6.40
CA ARG A 330 6.65 3.22 5.24
C ARG A 330 7.65 3.23 4.08
N LEU A 331 7.87 2.07 3.47
CA LEU A 331 8.83 1.87 2.38
C LEU A 331 8.16 1.56 1.02
N SER A 332 6.86 1.24 1.00
CA SER A 332 6.06 1.16 -0.23
C SER A 332 4.83 2.06 -0.19
N ASN A 333 4.46 2.65 -1.33
CA ASN A 333 3.22 3.42 -1.50
C ASN A 333 2.61 3.11 -2.88
N THR A 334 2.35 1.83 -3.16
CA THR A 334 1.73 1.36 -4.40
C THR A 334 0.21 1.23 -4.22
N PRO A 335 -0.64 1.31 -5.24
CA PRO A 335 -2.09 1.18 -5.06
C PRO A 335 -2.54 -0.27 -4.86
N LYS A 336 -1.65 -1.26 -4.89
CA LYS A 336 -1.99 -2.68 -4.78
C LYS A 336 -1.53 -3.20 -3.42
N HIS A 337 -1.86 -4.46 -3.15
CA HIS A 337 -1.47 -5.13 -1.91
C HIS A 337 0.03 -5.48 -1.98
N SER A 338 0.88 -4.72 -1.30
CA SER A 338 2.31 -5.04 -1.17
C SER A 338 2.55 -6.21 -0.22
N SER A 339 3.41 -7.15 -0.59
CA SER A 339 3.68 -8.37 0.17
C SER A 339 5.09 -8.90 -0.05
N SER A 340 5.49 -9.88 0.77
CA SER A 340 6.77 -10.58 0.65
C SER A 340 7.96 -9.63 0.50
N PRO A 341 8.15 -8.68 1.42
CA PRO A 341 9.28 -7.78 1.32
C PRO A 341 10.59 -8.52 1.53
N ALA A 342 11.66 -8.07 0.87
CA ALA A 342 12.99 -8.62 1.00
C ALA A 342 14.03 -7.51 1.14
N TRP A 343 15.01 -7.71 2.04
CA TRP A 343 16.23 -6.91 2.01
C TRP A 343 17.05 -7.27 0.78
N PHE A 344 17.33 -6.27 -0.04
CA PHE A 344 18.32 -6.38 -1.10
C PHE A 344 19.71 -6.10 -0.52
N ASP A 345 19.88 -4.92 0.05
CA ASP A 345 21.07 -4.46 0.75
C ASP A 345 20.64 -3.61 1.98
N GLU A 346 21.57 -2.91 2.64
CA GLU A 346 21.24 -2.06 3.80
C GLU A 346 20.22 -0.94 3.52
N LYS A 347 20.13 -0.49 2.27
CA LYS A 347 19.33 0.67 1.86
C LYS A 347 18.41 0.36 0.70
N THR A 348 18.21 -0.90 0.34
CA THR A 348 17.44 -1.28 -0.84
C THR A 348 16.57 -2.46 -0.48
N ILE A 349 15.29 -2.36 -0.81
CA ILE A 349 14.30 -3.40 -0.54
C ILE A 349 13.57 -3.76 -1.83
N THR A 350 13.02 -4.97 -1.85
CA THR A 350 12.08 -5.41 -2.89
C THR A 350 10.80 -5.92 -2.27
N TRP A 351 9.72 -5.95 -3.04
CA TRP A 351 8.45 -6.55 -2.63
C TRP A 351 7.58 -6.86 -3.84
N LEU A 352 6.58 -7.72 -3.64
CA LEU A 352 5.59 -8.06 -4.65
C LEU A 352 4.29 -7.31 -4.40
N ASP A 353 3.75 -6.66 -5.41
CA ASP A 353 2.34 -6.28 -5.40
C ASP A 353 1.50 -7.48 -5.85
N VAL A 354 0.59 -7.97 -5.00
CA VAL A 354 -0.22 -9.15 -5.31
C VAL A 354 -1.33 -8.80 -6.31
N GLU A 355 -1.30 -9.45 -7.46
CA GLU A 355 -2.28 -9.39 -8.54
C GLU A 355 -2.57 -10.80 -9.07
N SER A 356 -3.74 -11.02 -9.69
CA SER A 356 -4.16 -12.36 -10.11
C SER A 356 -3.22 -12.94 -11.20
N GLY A 357 -2.25 -13.75 -10.78
CA GLY A 357 -1.32 -14.49 -11.65
C GLY A 357 -0.15 -13.68 -12.22
N ASN A 358 -0.07 -12.37 -12.00
CA ASN A 358 0.96 -11.48 -12.54
C ASN A 358 1.38 -10.45 -11.50
N ASN A 359 2.11 -10.87 -10.48
CA ASN A 359 2.56 -10.01 -9.38
C ASN A 359 3.74 -9.15 -9.84
N PRO A 360 3.62 -7.81 -9.91
CA PRO A 360 4.75 -6.95 -10.21
C PRO A 360 5.76 -6.99 -9.06
N LEU A 361 7.03 -7.16 -9.39
CA LEU A 361 8.14 -7.05 -8.46
C LEU A 361 8.68 -5.63 -8.48
N TYR A 362 8.62 -4.97 -7.34
CA TYR A 362 9.11 -3.62 -7.13
C TYR A 362 10.40 -3.61 -6.33
N LEU A 363 11.14 -2.53 -6.52
CA LEU A 363 12.34 -2.19 -5.79
C LEU A 363 12.25 -0.72 -5.33
N SER A 364 12.73 -0.43 -4.13
CA SER A 364 12.95 0.92 -3.63
C SER A 364 14.30 1.03 -2.94
N SER A 365 14.94 2.19 -3.01
CA SER A 365 16.24 2.44 -2.40
C SER A 365 16.30 3.78 -1.67
N GLY A 366 16.96 3.80 -0.52
CA GLY A 366 17.35 4.98 0.25
C GLY A 366 18.75 5.50 -0.08
N LYS A 367 19.34 5.11 -1.22
CA LYS A 367 20.59 5.69 -1.74
C LYS A 367 20.30 7.04 -2.44
N ASP A 368 21.04 8.09 -2.08
CA ASP A 368 20.79 9.47 -2.52
C ASP A 368 20.66 9.65 -4.05
N HIS A 369 21.48 8.94 -4.83
CA HIS A 369 21.45 9.02 -6.31
C HIS A 369 20.23 8.34 -6.93
N LEU A 370 19.62 7.37 -6.24
CA LEU A 370 18.43 6.63 -6.71
C LEU A 370 17.12 7.31 -6.33
N ILE A 371 17.10 8.05 -5.21
CA ILE A 371 15.91 8.82 -4.77
C ILE A 371 15.45 9.80 -5.86
N GLN A 372 16.39 10.45 -6.54
CA GLN A 372 16.10 11.45 -7.58
C GLN A 372 15.86 10.85 -8.98
N SER A 373 16.33 9.62 -9.21
CA SER A 373 16.32 8.98 -10.53
C SER A 373 15.03 8.22 -10.83
N ALA A 374 14.19 7.96 -9.82
CA ALA A 374 12.92 7.28 -10.03
C ALA A 374 11.95 8.16 -10.87
N PRO A 375 11.33 7.61 -11.93
CA PRO A 375 10.59 8.39 -12.91
C PRO A 375 9.44 9.18 -12.27
N LEU A 376 9.40 10.49 -12.55
CA LEU A 376 8.41 11.42 -12.02
C LEU A 376 6.99 11.18 -12.58
N LEU A 377 6.91 10.55 -13.76
CA LEU A 377 5.70 10.35 -14.56
C LEU A 377 5.73 8.96 -15.20
N THR A 378 4.93 8.04 -14.68
CA THR A 378 4.60 6.78 -15.37
C THR A 378 3.15 6.82 -15.84
N THR A 379 2.84 6.11 -16.93
CA THR A 379 1.48 5.99 -17.45
C THR A 379 0.52 5.44 -16.39
N ASP A 380 1.00 4.54 -15.53
CA ASP A 380 0.19 3.93 -14.48
C ASP A 380 -0.21 4.93 -13.41
N TYR A 381 0.70 5.77 -12.93
CA TYR A 381 0.36 6.83 -11.98
C TYR A 381 -0.63 7.83 -12.58
N PHE A 382 -0.50 8.16 -13.86
CA PHE A 382 -1.46 9.01 -14.55
C PHE A 382 -2.86 8.36 -14.60
N LEU A 383 -2.96 7.10 -15.01
CA LEU A 383 -4.22 6.36 -15.09
C LEU A 383 -4.86 6.20 -13.71
N GLN A 384 -4.08 5.94 -12.67
CA GLN A 384 -4.55 5.84 -11.29
C GLN A 384 -5.09 7.18 -10.78
N ALA A 385 -4.34 8.27 -10.96
CA ALA A 385 -4.77 9.61 -10.58
C ALA A 385 -6.05 10.03 -11.32
N LEU A 386 -6.16 9.68 -12.61
CA LEU A 386 -7.36 9.91 -13.40
C LEU A 386 -8.53 9.09 -12.88
N GLY A 387 -8.33 7.79 -12.63
CA GLY A 387 -9.34 6.90 -12.07
C GLY A 387 -9.87 7.41 -10.72
N LYS A 388 -8.96 7.80 -9.82
CA LYS A 388 -9.31 8.41 -8.53
C LYS A 388 -10.10 9.72 -8.70
N THR A 389 -9.67 10.58 -9.62
CA THR A 389 -10.35 11.85 -9.93
C THR A 389 -11.76 11.63 -10.48
N MET A 390 -11.91 10.71 -11.43
CA MET A 390 -13.22 10.36 -12.01
C MET A 390 -14.14 9.70 -10.97
N GLY A 391 -13.58 8.84 -10.11
CA GLY A 391 -14.29 8.28 -8.96
C GLY A 391 -14.84 9.37 -8.05
N MET A 392 -13.99 10.30 -7.62
CA MET A 392 -14.40 11.45 -6.80
C MET A 392 -15.45 12.34 -7.49
N LEU A 393 -15.26 12.67 -8.77
CA LEU A 393 -16.23 13.50 -9.52
C LEU A 393 -17.59 12.81 -9.70
N THR A 394 -17.61 11.48 -9.87
CA THR A 394 -18.85 10.70 -9.94
C THR A 394 -19.64 10.85 -8.64
N TYR A 395 -18.97 10.86 -7.48
CA TYR A 395 -19.63 11.15 -6.21
C TYR A 395 -20.10 12.60 -6.11
N GLY A 396 -19.42 13.53 -6.78
CA GLY A 396 -19.92 14.89 -6.96
C GLY A 396 -21.32 14.95 -7.57
N LEU A 397 -21.71 14.00 -8.43
CA LEU A 397 -23.08 13.97 -8.99
C LEU A 397 -24.16 13.84 -7.90
N PHE A 398 -23.88 13.21 -6.76
CA PHE A 398 -24.81 13.21 -5.61
C PHE A 398 -24.99 14.62 -5.04
N GLY A 399 -23.98 15.48 -5.15
CA GLY A 399 -24.08 16.90 -4.81
C GLY A 399 -25.14 17.64 -5.63
N VAL A 400 -25.33 17.28 -6.91
CA VAL A 400 -26.43 17.81 -7.73
C VAL A 400 -27.79 17.36 -7.18
N MET A 401 -27.91 16.08 -6.81
CA MET A 401 -29.15 15.55 -6.22
C MET A 401 -29.49 16.23 -4.89
N ILE A 402 -28.50 16.43 -4.01
CA ILE A 402 -28.66 17.14 -2.74
C ILE A 402 -29.08 18.59 -2.98
N SER A 403 -28.52 19.23 -4.01
CA SER A 403 -28.82 20.62 -4.37
C SER A 403 -30.24 20.85 -4.92
N VAL A 404 -31.00 19.78 -5.21
CA VAL A 404 -32.42 19.91 -5.63
C VAL A 404 -33.25 20.63 -4.57
N VAL A 405 -32.95 20.43 -3.27
CA VAL A 405 -33.62 21.13 -2.17
C VAL A 405 -33.49 22.66 -2.31
N TRP A 406 -32.37 23.14 -2.82
CA TRP A 406 -32.15 24.58 -3.05
C TRP A 406 -33.02 25.12 -4.19
N PHE A 407 -33.35 24.28 -5.18
CA PHE A 407 -34.15 24.65 -6.34
C PHE A 407 -35.67 24.69 -6.04
N ILE A 408 -36.14 23.96 -5.04
CA ILE A 408 -37.57 23.92 -4.67
C ILE A 408 -38.10 25.32 -4.31
N TRP A 409 -37.32 26.10 -3.56
CA TRP A 409 -37.72 27.43 -3.09
C TRP A 409 -37.94 28.47 -4.19
N PRO A 410 -36.99 28.71 -5.13
CA PRO A 410 -37.24 29.61 -6.25
C PRO A 410 -38.35 29.11 -7.18
N LEU A 411 -38.53 27.78 -7.32
CA LEU A 411 -39.64 27.23 -8.09
C LEU A 411 -41.00 27.54 -7.44
N LEU A 412 -41.14 27.30 -6.13
CA LEU A 412 -42.35 27.67 -5.38
C LEU A 412 -42.65 29.16 -5.51
N PHE A 413 -41.62 30.02 -5.42
CA PHE A 413 -41.75 31.45 -5.64
C PHE A 413 -42.33 31.78 -7.02
N ILE A 414 -41.82 31.16 -8.09
CA ILE A 414 -42.34 31.38 -9.45
C ILE A 414 -43.79 30.89 -9.58
N VAL A 415 -44.13 29.74 -9.02
CA VAL A 415 -45.50 29.19 -9.04
C VAL A 415 -46.46 30.15 -8.34
N ILE A 416 -46.13 30.59 -7.12
CA ILE A 416 -46.95 31.56 -6.36
C ILE A 416 -47.10 32.87 -7.13
N LEU A 417 -46.02 33.38 -7.73
CA LEU A 417 -46.03 34.62 -8.49
C LEU A 417 -46.87 34.51 -9.76
N SER A 418 -46.90 33.33 -10.38
CA SER A 418 -47.73 33.07 -11.56
C SER A 418 -49.23 33.15 -11.25
N PHE A 419 -49.66 32.76 -10.04
CA PHE A 419 -51.06 32.89 -9.60
C PHE A 419 -51.40 34.28 -9.04
N THR A 420 -50.46 34.94 -8.36
CA THR A 420 -50.72 36.20 -7.65
C THR A 420 -50.43 37.45 -8.48
N ASN A 421 -49.50 37.38 -9.43
CA ASN A 421 -49.06 38.51 -10.25
C ASN A 421 -48.55 38.05 -11.62
N SER A 422 -49.41 37.41 -12.41
CA SER A 422 -49.08 36.89 -13.75
C SER A 422 -48.48 37.96 -14.67
N ARG A 423 -48.95 39.21 -14.57
CA ARG A 423 -48.42 40.35 -15.35
C ARG A 423 -46.93 40.57 -15.13
N ALA A 424 -46.40 40.29 -13.94
CA ALA A 424 -44.97 40.47 -13.67
C ALA A 424 -44.08 39.43 -14.38
N MET A 425 -44.62 38.23 -14.65
CA MET A 425 -43.97 37.23 -15.50
C MET A 425 -44.10 37.61 -16.98
N ASP A 426 -45.28 38.04 -17.42
CA ASP A 426 -45.56 38.37 -18.81
C ASP A 426 -44.76 39.58 -19.32
N HIS A 427 -44.46 40.55 -18.45
CA HIS A 427 -43.65 41.74 -18.78
C HIS A 427 -42.15 41.56 -18.49
N GLU A 428 -41.71 40.35 -18.17
CA GLU A 428 -40.32 39.99 -17.87
C GLU A 428 -39.62 40.97 -16.91
N HIS A 429 -40.29 41.36 -15.83
CA HIS A 429 -39.72 42.35 -14.93
C HIS A 429 -38.44 41.83 -14.25
N SER A 430 -37.36 42.62 -14.31
CA SER A 430 -36.05 42.21 -13.82
C SER A 430 -36.01 41.91 -12.32
N TRP A 431 -36.93 42.47 -11.51
CA TRP A 431 -37.01 42.19 -10.08
C TRP A 431 -37.33 40.73 -9.77
N VAL A 432 -38.02 40.02 -10.68
CA VAL A 432 -38.34 38.59 -10.53
C VAL A 432 -37.05 37.76 -10.48
N LEU A 433 -36.07 38.09 -11.32
CA LEU A 433 -34.74 37.44 -11.31
C LEU A 433 -34.00 37.69 -9.99
N TYR A 434 -33.94 38.94 -9.54
CA TYR A 434 -33.20 39.29 -8.31
C TYR A 434 -33.86 38.69 -7.07
N ALA A 435 -35.20 38.72 -6.97
CA ALA A 435 -35.94 38.10 -5.88
C ALA A 435 -35.78 36.59 -5.89
N GLY A 436 -35.91 35.94 -7.05
CA GLY A 436 -35.69 34.50 -7.20
C GLY A 436 -34.26 34.08 -6.83
N ALA A 437 -33.25 34.84 -7.26
CA ALA A 437 -31.85 34.60 -6.89
C ALA A 437 -31.61 34.80 -5.39
N ALA A 438 -32.21 35.82 -4.77
CA ALA A 438 -32.09 36.06 -3.33
C ALA A 438 -32.73 34.92 -2.51
N ILE A 439 -33.92 34.45 -2.92
CA ILE A 439 -34.60 33.29 -2.31
C ILE A 439 -33.75 32.02 -2.43
N TYR A 440 -33.18 31.79 -3.62
CA TYR A 440 -32.28 30.67 -3.86
C TYR A 440 -31.03 30.72 -2.95
N ILE A 441 -30.36 31.86 -2.86
CA ILE A 441 -29.17 32.01 -2.02
C ILE A 441 -29.51 31.85 -0.54
N ALA A 442 -30.64 32.38 -0.09
CA ALA A 442 -31.13 32.15 1.27
C ALA A 442 -31.35 30.66 1.55
N ALA A 443 -31.98 29.94 0.62
CA ALA A 443 -32.14 28.48 0.72
C ALA A 443 -30.79 27.76 0.75
N ALA A 444 -29.87 28.11 -0.15
CA ALA A 444 -28.53 27.51 -0.19
C ALA A 444 -27.76 27.73 1.12
N VAL A 445 -27.91 28.89 1.77
CA VAL A 445 -27.27 29.18 3.06
C VAL A 445 -27.90 28.36 4.20
N ILE A 446 -29.23 28.25 4.23
CA ILE A 446 -29.95 27.46 5.26
C ILE A 446 -29.61 25.97 5.14
N PHE A 447 -29.56 25.45 3.91
CA PHE A 447 -29.35 24.04 3.63
C PHE A 447 -27.89 23.70 3.24
N LYS A 448 -26.93 24.60 3.51
CA LYS A 448 -25.51 24.42 3.11
C LYS A 448 -24.88 23.15 3.71
N ASN A 449 -25.27 22.81 4.94
CA ASN A 449 -24.71 21.68 5.69
C ASN A 449 -25.11 20.32 5.09
N GLN A 450 -26.07 20.27 4.17
CA GLN A 450 -26.42 19.03 3.45
C GLN A 450 -25.38 18.68 2.38
N LEU A 451 -24.77 19.69 1.75
CA LEU A 451 -23.74 19.51 0.72
C LEU A 451 -22.33 19.62 1.29
N VAL A 452 -22.11 20.46 2.30
CA VAL A 452 -20.79 20.70 2.90
C VAL A 452 -20.88 20.32 4.38
N THR A 453 -20.79 19.01 4.65
CA THR A 453 -20.79 18.45 6.00
C THR A 453 -19.41 18.62 6.66
N GLU A 454 -19.35 18.49 7.98
CA GLU A 454 -18.06 18.49 8.71
C GLU A 454 -17.16 17.35 8.25
N ALA A 455 -17.74 16.17 7.99
CA ALA A 455 -17.02 15.01 7.44
C ALA A 455 -16.48 15.25 6.02
N ALA A 456 -17.17 16.06 5.20
CA ALA A 456 -16.68 16.44 3.88
C ALA A 456 -15.54 17.46 3.99
N LEU A 457 -15.66 18.43 4.90
CA LEU A 457 -14.65 19.45 5.13
C LEU A 457 -13.36 18.86 5.72
N SER A 458 -13.43 17.84 6.57
CA SER A 458 -12.24 17.19 7.14
C SER A 458 -11.41 16.44 6.10
N ARG A 459 -12.00 16.07 4.96
CA ARG A 459 -11.32 15.40 3.83
C ARG A 459 -10.93 16.37 2.71
N ALA A 460 -11.51 17.55 2.72
CA ALA A 460 -11.23 18.58 1.73
C ALA A 460 -9.85 19.21 2.02
N PRO A 461 -9.10 19.59 0.97
CA PRO A 461 -7.84 20.30 1.11
C PRO A 461 -8.02 21.64 1.81
N GLU A 462 -6.95 22.16 2.41
CA GLU A 462 -6.96 23.39 3.22
C GLU A 462 -7.57 24.60 2.49
N TYR A 463 -7.35 24.72 1.18
CA TYR A 463 -7.92 25.80 0.38
C TYR A 463 -9.46 25.74 0.26
N LEU A 464 -10.08 24.60 0.59
CA LEU A 464 -11.54 24.39 0.66
C LEU A 464 -12.07 24.25 2.08
N SER A 465 -11.22 23.97 3.08
CA SER A 465 -11.65 23.62 4.44
C SER A 465 -11.35 24.67 5.52
N PHE A 466 -10.77 25.83 5.16
CA PHE A 466 -10.55 26.92 6.12
C PHE A 466 -11.84 27.44 6.78
N THR A 467 -11.72 28.07 7.96
CA THR A 467 -12.86 28.60 8.71
C THR A 467 -13.66 29.62 7.88
N GLY A 468 -14.94 29.32 7.63
CA GLY A 468 -15.82 30.16 6.81
C GLY A 468 -15.72 29.92 5.29
N SER A 469 -14.94 28.92 4.86
CA SER A 469 -14.82 28.49 3.45
C SER A 469 -16.16 28.24 2.79
N THR A 470 -17.07 27.50 3.42
CA THR A 470 -18.40 27.17 2.88
C THR A 470 -19.16 28.42 2.42
N LEU A 471 -19.20 29.47 3.26
CA LEU A 471 -19.88 30.72 2.91
C LEU A 471 -19.11 31.49 1.83
N THR A 472 -17.79 31.50 1.91
CA THR A 472 -16.92 32.18 0.94
C THR A 472 -17.13 31.63 -0.47
N TYR A 473 -17.12 30.30 -0.63
CA TYR A 473 -17.35 29.66 -1.91
C TYR A 473 -18.80 29.76 -2.38
N LEU A 474 -19.78 29.64 -1.47
CA LEU A 474 -21.20 29.83 -1.81
C LEU A 474 -21.45 31.23 -2.39
N PHE A 475 -21.04 32.29 -1.70
CA PHE A 475 -21.24 33.64 -2.22
C PHE A 475 -20.32 33.97 -3.41
N GLY A 476 -19.08 33.46 -3.41
CA GLY A 476 -18.12 33.65 -4.50
C GLY A 476 -18.61 33.02 -5.81
N PHE A 477 -19.06 31.77 -5.77
CA PHE A 477 -19.62 31.09 -6.94
C PHE A 477 -20.96 31.71 -7.36
N ALA A 478 -21.77 32.21 -6.42
CA ALA A 478 -22.98 32.94 -6.77
C ALA A 478 -22.62 34.22 -7.55
N LEU A 479 -21.66 35.01 -7.07
CA LEU A 479 -21.22 36.22 -7.76
C LEU A 479 -20.65 35.91 -9.14
N LEU A 480 -19.83 34.86 -9.28
CA LEU A 480 -19.30 34.40 -10.56
C LEU A 480 -20.42 33.96 -11.52
N SER A 481 -21.35 33.12 -11.06
CA SER A 481 -22.48 32.64 -11.85
C SER A 481 -23.35 33.79 -12.33
N PHE A 482 -23.60 34.77 -11.46
CA PHE A 482 -24.35 35.97 -11.78
C PHE A 482 -23.61 36.88 -12.77
N GLY A 483 -22.30 37.03 -12.62
CA GLY A 483 -21.45 37.78 -13.56
C GLY A 483 -21.48 37.17 -14.96
N ILE A 484 -21.32 35.85 -15.07
CA ILE A 484 -21.42 35.11 -16.34
C ILE A 484 -22.81 35.30 -16.96
N LEU A 485 -23.86 35.17 -16.15
CA LEU A 485 -25.24 35.40 -16.59
C LEU A 485 -25.40 36.82 -17.18
N LYS A 486 -24.93 37.87 -16.48
CA LYS A 486 -25.10 39.26 -16.95
C LYS A 486 -24.35 39.56 -18.24
N ILE A 487 -23.21 38.91 -18.47
CA ILE A 487 -22.49 39.03 -19.74
C ILE A 487 -23.28 38.33 -20.87
N GLY A 488 -23.88 37.18 -20.59
CA GLY A 488 -24.63 36.40 -21.57
C GLY A 488 -26.02 36.90 -21.90
N ALA A 489 -26.78 37.33 -20.89
CA ALA A 489 -28.14 37.83 -21.03
C ALA A 489 -28.20 39.08 -21.93
N LYS A 490 -27.15 39.91 -21.94
CA LYS A 490 -27.02 41.07 -22.84
C LYS A 490 -26.94 40.72 -24.33
N VAL A 491 -26.70 39.45 -24.67
CA VAL A 491 -26.38 39.02 -26.04
C VAL A 491 -27.36 37.96 -26.57
N ARG A 492 -28.18 37.34 -25.71
CA ARG A 492 -29.02 36.17 -26.07
C ARG A 492 -30.52 36.29 -25.78
N ASP A 493 -31.03 37.47 -25.40
CA ASP A 493 -32.48 37.72 -25.17
C ASP A 493 -33.19 36.59 -24.41
N TRP A 494 -32.56 36.13 -23.32
CA TRP A 494 -33.10 35.05 -22.49
C TRP A 494 -34.23 35.56 -21.60
N SER A 495 -35.32 34.80 -21.49
CA SER A 495 -36.38 35.10 -20.53
C SER A 495 -35.88 35.05 -19.09
N MET A 496 -36.54 35.77 -18.18
CA MET A 496 -36.14 35.84 -16.77
C MET A 496 -36.09 34.46 -16.09
N PHE A 497 -36.97 33.53 -16.51
CA PHE A 497 -36.96 32.15 -16.04
C PHE A 497 -35.68 31.41 -16.46
N ILE A 498 -35.32 31.48 -17.75
CA ILE A 498 -34.09 30.87 -18.28
C ILE A 498 -32.86 31.45 -17.59
N GLN A 499 -32.84 32.77 -17.37
CA GLN A 499 -31.76 33.44 -16.65
C GLN A 499 -31.61 32.92 -15.22
N LEU A 500 -32.72 32.74 -14.49
CA LEU A 500 -32.70 32.23 -13.12
C LEU A 500 -32.25 30.76 -13.08
N THR A 501 -32.81 29.90 -13.94
CA THR A 501 -32.40 28.49 -14.01
C THR A 501 -30.93 28.36 -14.39
N TYR A 502 -30.44 29.16 -15.33
CA TYR A 502 -29.04 29.19 -15.72
C TYR A 502 -28.12 29.58 -14.56
N PHE A 503 -28.47 30.64 -13.82
CA PHE A 503 -27.73 31.07 -12.63
C PHE A 503 -27.64 29.95 -11.58
N ILE A 504 -28.78 29.31 -11.27
CA ILE A 504 -28.81 28.22 -10.29
C ILE A 504 -27.99 27.02 -10.77
N ALA A 505 -28.14 26.63 -12.04
CA ALA A 505 -27.42 25.49 -12.61
C ALA A 505 -25.89 25.70 -12.58
N LEU A 506 -25.42 26.90 -12.92
CA LEU A 506 -23.99 27.23 -12.82
C LEU A 506 -23.50 27.21 -11.37
N HIS A 507 -24.27 27.80 -10.46
CA HIS A 507 -23.89 27.84 -9.05
C HIS A 507 -23.79 26.43 -8.45
N VAL A 508 -24.77 25.58 -8.73
CA VAL A 508 -24.77 24.17 -8.31
C VAL A 508 -23.61 23.41 -8.96
N ALA A 509 -23.34 23.63 -10.25
CA ALA A 509 -22.22 22.97 -10.94
C ALA A 509 -20.87 23.33 -10.31
N PHE A 510 -20.63 24.61 -9.99
CA PHE A 510 -19.39 25.03 -9.34
C PHE A 510 -19.28 24.45 -7.93
N MET A 511 -20.35 24.53 -7.13
CA MET A 511 -20.36 23.92 -5.79
C MET A 511 -20.09 22.41 -5.86
N THR A 512 -20.69 21.73 -6.84
CA THR A 512 -20.55 20.29 -7.04
C THR A 512 -19.12 19.90 -7.45
N ILE A 513 -18.50 20.61 -8.39
CA ILE A 513 -17.15 20.28 -8.85
C ILE A 513 -16.10 20.47 -7.74
N PHE A 514 -16.27 21.49 -6.89
CA PHE A 514 -15.29 21.80 -5.85
C PHE A 514 -15.52 21.03 -4.54
N PHE A 515 -16.77 20.88 -4.08
CA PHE A 515 -17.07 20.20 -2.81
C PHE A 515 -17.59 18.77 -2.99
N GLY A 516 -18.27 18.47 -4.09
CA GLY A 516 -18.84 17.16 -4.39
C GLY A 516 -17.84 15.99 -4.31
N PRO A 517 -16.59 16.12 -4.79
CA PRO A 517 -15.52 15.13 -4.62
C PRO A 517 -15.28 14.64 -3.19
N TYR A 518 -15.65 15.42 -2.18
CA TYR A 518 -15.33 15.18 -0.77
C TYR A 518 -16.54 14.75 0.07
N LEU A 519 -17.70 14.54 -0.54
CA LEU A 519 -18.95 14.23 0.16
C LEU A 519 -18.92 12.95 1.01
N ILE A 520 -18.00 12.00 0.75
CA ILE A 520 -17.95 10.68 1.41
C ILE A 520 -16.55 10.29 1.81
#